data_AF-A0A3B9I6B9-F1
#
_entry.id   AF-A0A3B9I6B9-F1
#
_cell.length_a   1.000
_cell.length_b   1.000
_cell.length_c   1.000
_cell.angle_alpha   90.00
_cell.angle_beta   90.00
_cell.angle_gamma   90.00
#
_symmetry.space_group_name_H-M   'P 1'
#
loop_
_entity.id
_entity.type
_entity.pdbx_description
1 polymer ?
#
loop_
_entity_poly.entity_id
_entity_poly.type
_entity_poly.pdbx_seq_one_letter_code
_entity_poly.pdbx_strand_id
1 'polypeptide(L)' 'GAPLLGLRSPIIKAHGSSNDLAIKNAIRQSKLFLDNKVNEMIIEQLDMGGEIS' A
#
# COMPACT_ATOMS: atom_id res chain seq x y z
N GLY A 1 5.13 1.87 8.82
CA GLY A 1 6.11 1.72 7.72
C GLY A 1 5.70 2.59 6.56
N ALA A 2 6.59 2.77 5.57
CA ALA A 2 6.27 3.50 4.36
C ALA A 2 5.66 2.55 3.31
N PRO A 3 4.53 2.92 2.66
CA PRO A 3 3.97 2.12 1.57
C PRO A 3 4.81 2.29 0.30
N LEU A 4 5.08 1.17 -0.39
CA LEU A 4 5.65 1.17 -1.73
C LEU A 4 4.51 1.01 -2.74
N LEU A 5 4.17 2.10 -3.41
CA LEU A 5 3.10 2.17 -4.39
C LEU A 5 3.60 1.80 -5.80
N GLY A 6 2.68 1.43 -6.69
CA GLY A 6 3.00 1.02 -8.07
C GLY A 6 3.41 -0.46 -8.22
N LEU A 7 3.42 -1.22 -7.12
CA LEU A 7 3.60 -2.67 -7.15
C LEU A 7 2.24 -3.39 -7.20
N ARG A 8 2.23 -4.64 -7.68
CA ARG A 8 1.00 -5.46 -7.82
C ARG A 8 0.31 -5.82 -6.50
N SER A 9 0.94 -5.58 -5.35
CA SER A 9 0.37 -5.89 -4.03
C SER A 9 0.79 -4.86 -2.99
N PRO A 10 0.07 -4.74 -1.85
CA PRO A 10 0.47 -3.87 -0.75
C PRO A 10 1.81 -4.27 -0.16
N ILE A 11 2.83 -3.42 -0.31
CA ILE A 11 4.15 -3.62 0.30
C ILE A 11 4.42 -2.46 1.27
N ILE A 12 4.65 -2.80 2.54
CA ILE A 12 5.00 -1.83 3.59
C ILE A 12 6.44 -2.07 4.03
N LYS A 13 7.30 -1.07 3.85
CA LYS A 13 8.66 -1.09 4.38
C LYS A 13 8.67 -0.62 5.83
N ALA A 14 9.01 -1.50 6.76
CA ALA A 14 9.28 -1.12 8.15
C ALA A 14 10.58 -0.29 8.25
N HIS A 15 10.68 0.59 9.27
CA HIS A 15 11.89 1.39 9.49
C HIS A 15 12.98 0.52 10.14
N GLY A 16 14.27 0.80 9.89
CA GLY A 16 15.37 -0.07 10.34
C GLY A 16 15.49 -0.20 11.87
N SER A 17 15.13 0.86 12.61
CA SER A 17 15.06 0.86 14.08
C SER A 17 13.66 0.57 14.63
N SER A 18 12.84 -0.21 13.91
CA SER A 18 11.47 -0.52 14.35
C SER A 18 11.46 -1.36 15.63
N ASN A 19 10.68 -0.92 16.62
CA ASN A 19 10.28 -1.72 17.77
C ASN A 19 9.05 -2.59 17.47
N ASP A 20 8.63 -3.40 18.44
CA ASP A 20 7.45 -4.26 18.40
C ASP A 20 6.17 -3.52 17.96
N LEU A 21 5.93 -2.32 18.49
CA LEU A 21 4.80 -1.48 18.12
C LEU A 21 4.86 -1.03 16.66
N ALA A 22 6.04 -0.66 16.17
CA ALA A 22 6.23 -0.25 14.78
C ALA A 22 5.97 -1.41 13.80
N ILE A 23 6.39 -2.63 14.16
CA ILE A 23 6.08 -3.84 13.37
C ILE A 23 4.59 -4.14 13.40
N LYS A 24 3.94 -4.12 14.58
CA LYS A 24 2.48 -4.29 14.70
C LYS A 24 1.71 -3.29 13.83
N ASN A 25 2.14 -2.03 13.84
CA ASN A 25 1.54 -0.99 13.01
C ASN A 25 1.77 -1.22 11.52
N ALA A 26 2.96 -1.70 11.11
CA ALA A 26 3.21 -2.03 9.71
C ALA A 26 2.27 -3.13 9.21
N ILE A 27 2.09 -4.21 9.99
CA ILE A 27 1.14 -5.29 9.66
C ILE A 27 -0.29 -4.76 9.58
N ARG A 28 -0.71 -3.93 10.55
CA ARG A 28 -2.04 -3.30 10.54
C ARG A 28 -2.27 -2.46 9.28
N GLN A 29 -1.28 -1.66 8.87
CA GLN A 29 -1.37 -0.85 7.65
C GLN A 29 -1.44 -1.72 6.39
N SER A 30 -0.65 -2.79 6.30
CA SER A 30 -0.74 -3.75 5.19
C SER A 30 -2.14 -4.37 5.09
N LYS A 31 -2.73 -4.77 6.22
CA LYS A 31 -4.10 -5.30 6.26
C LYS A 31 -5.13 -4.27 5.81
N LEU A 32 -5.02 -3.03 6.29
CA LEU A 32 -5.93 -1.96 5.85
C LEU A 32 -5.81 -1.68 4.36
N PHE A 33 -4.61 -1.71 3.78
CA PHE A 33 -4.43 -1.56 2.34
C PHE A 33 -5.14 -2.66 1.54
N LEU A 34 -5.07 -3.89 2.03
CA LEU A 34 -5.75 -5.03 1.43
C LEU A 34 -7.28 -4.91 1.57
N ASP A 35 -7.77 -4.68 2.80
CA ASP A 35 -9.20 -4.62 3.09
C ASP A 35 -9.90 -3.47 2.34
N ASN A 36 -9.20 -2.34 2.18
CA ASN A 36 -9.72 -1.18 1.43
C ASN A 36 -9.39 -1.23 -0.06
N LYS A 37 -8.83 -2.34 -0.58
CA LYS A 37 -8.58 -2.53 -2.02
C LYS A 37 -7.80 -1.37 -2.66
N VAL A 38 -6.82 -0.81 -1.94
CA VAL A 38 -6.09 0.39 -2.37
C VAL A 38 -5.40 0.21 -3.72
N ASN A 39 -4.85 -0.99 -3.97
CA ASN A 39 -4.23 -1.31 -5.25
C ASN A 39 -5.23 -1.31 -6.40
N GLU A 40 -6.45 -1.82 -6.19
CA GLU A 40 -7.50 -1.83 -7.22
C GLU A 40 -7.89 -0.39 -7.58
N MET A 41 -8.10 0.46 -6.57
CA MET A 41 -8.39 1.89 -6.79
C MET A 41 -7.28 2.59 -7.57
N ILE A 42 -6.00 2.32 -7.27
CA ILE A 42 -4.89 2.92 -8.03
C ILE A 42 -4.91 2.46 -9.50
N ILE A 43 -5.15 1.18 -9.76
CA ILE A 43 -5.23 0.64 -11.13
C ILE A 43 -6.39 1.29 -11.89
N GLU A 44 -7.58 1.32 -11.29
CA GLU A 44 -8.76 1.94 -11.91
C GLU A 44 -8.52 3.41 -12.27
N GLN A 45 -7.88 4.18 -11.38
CA GLN A 45 -7.57 5.59 -11.65
C GLN A 45 -6.52 5.78 -12.75
N LEU A 46 -5.53 4.89 -12.83
CA LEU A 46 -4.54 4.92 -13.91
C LEU A 46 -5.16 4.57 -15.27
N ASP A 47 -6.04 3.57 -15.29
CA ASP A 47 -6.74 3.14 -16.51
C ASP A 47 -7.66 4.26 -17.02
N MET A 48 -8.45 4.88 -16.12
CA MET A 48 -9.30 6.04 -16.47
C MET A 48 -8.49 7.22 -16.99
N GLY A 49 -7.30 7.48 -16.43
CA GLY A 49 -6.41 8.54 -16.90
C GLY A 49 -5.75 8.24 -18.24
N GLY A 50 -5.55 6.96 -18.56
CA GLY A 50 -4.98 6.49 -19.83
C GLY A 50 -5.96 6.57 -21.00
N GLU A 51 -7.26 6.40 -20.77
CA GLU A 51 -8.29 6.51 -21.82
C GLU A 51 -8.51 7.94 -22.33
N ILE A 52 -8.02 8.95 -21.60
CA ILE A 52 -8.11 10.37 -21.97
C ILE A 52 -6.90 10.83 -22.83
N SER A 53 -6.01 9.91 -23.21
CA SER A 53 -4.76 10.19 -23.94
C SER A 53 -4.83 9.78 -25.41
#